data_AF-A0A075MI46-F1
#
_entry.id   AF-A0A075MI46-F1
#
_cell.length_a   1.000
_cell.length_b   1.000
_cell.length_c   1.000
_cell.angle_alpha   90.00
_cell.angle_beta   90.00
_cell.angle_gamma   90.00
#
_symmetry.space_group_name_H-M   'P 1'
#
loop_
_entity.id
_entity.type
_entity.pdbx_description
1 polymer ?
#
loop_
_entity_poly.entity_id
_entity_poly.type
_entity_poly.pdbx_seq_one_letter_code
_entity_poly.pdbx_strand_id
1 'polypeptide(L)'
;MIEFIIFVISFVGAIYTYKFYSSWYLLRLQEGYSNSKLDQIINLFVFKYRFARNNNIIFHINSSSEYNFTLKRETRLDKFFKLIKVSRELQIGNKEFDKKIYIVSNDLTLYQLLLKNAVFQTQVLELFSTGINFIHCRNKKLWAIGRENDLGTKDDKNTIMLKLKELDKSMERAMLPNFKADNKYNSMVNLFHINFVCFFICYALVILAMIESKEDCSSLLEDSLGHSLKLFSVYLIAIVFYFFRTSQAHIVYIHALMVSLHVFMLGIYSVTDFINIHLDKSSKQIYYAKVVEKKITGKKDKYYYISIPHWNKNKDLYTTSVSAAEFERVKEGSAIELTLRSGYLGYEWIENKEVIIK
;
A
#
# COMPACT_ATOMS: atom_id res chain seq x y z
N MET A 1 17.01 15.26 11.52
CA MET A 1 16.87 15.50 10.05
C MET A 1 16.65 14.20 9.29
N ILE A 2 17.46 13.15 9.50
CA ILE A 2 17.29 11.85 8.84
C ILE A 2 15.90 11.25 9.13
N GLU A 3 15.44 11.26 10.38
CA GLU A 3 14.11 10.79 10.77
C GLU A 3 12.97 11.52 10.04
N PHE A 4 13.07 12.84 9.91
CA PHE A 4 12.11 13.64 9.16
C PHE A 4 12.09 13.27 7.66
N ILE A 5 13.26 13.01 7.07
CA ILE A 5 13.36 12.56 5.68
C ILE A 5 12.71 11.17 5.52
N ILE A 6 13.02 10.23 6.41
CA ILE A 6 12.41 8.89 6.43
C ILE A 6 10.89 9.00 6.56
N PHE A 7 10.42 9.86 7.46
CA PHE A 7 9.01 10.14 7.69
C PHE A 7 8.31 10.68 6.44
N VAL A 8 8.87 11.72 5.79
CA VAL A 8 8.31 12.31 4.57
C VAL A 8 8.28 11.30 3.43
N ILE A 9 9.36 10.54 3.22
CA ILE A 9 9.42 9.49 2.20
C ILE A 9 8.35 8.43 2.46
N SER A 10 8.21 7.99 3.71
CA SER A 10 7.22 7.00 4.12
C SER A 10 5.79 7.49 3.87
N PHE A 11 5.49 8.73 4.25
CA PHE A 11 4.17 9.33 4.06
C PHE A 11 3.80 9.49 2.58
N VAL A 12 4.74 10.01 1.79
CA VAL A 12 4.55 10.17 0.33
C VAL A 12 4.36 8.80 -0.31
N GLY A 13 5.19 7.81 0.04
CA GLY A 13 5.06 6.43 -0.42
C GLY A 13 3.70 5.81 -0.09
N ALA A 14 3.19 6.03 1.12
CA ALA A 14 1.88 5.57 1.53
C ALA A 14 0.74 6.26 0.78
N ILE A 15 0.82 7.57 0.52
CA ILE A 15 -0.16 8.29 -0.30
C ILE A 15 -0.18 7.72 -1.72
N TYR A 16 0.97 7.49 -2.34
CA TYR A 16 1.02 6.90 -3.68
C TYR A 16 0.45 5.48 -3.69
N THR A 17 0.76 4.68 -2.67
CA THR A 17 0.22 3.32 -2.50
C THR A 17 -1.29 3.36 -2.32
N TYR A 18 -1.81 4.27 -1.49
CA TYR A 18 -3.24 4.48 -1.30
C TYR A 18 -3.92 4.98 -2.58
N LYS A 19 -3.32 5.91 -3.32
CA LYS A 19 -3.88 6.38 -4.60
C LYS A 19 -3.92 5.28 -5.65
N PHE A 20 -2.85 4.50 -5.75
CA PHE A 20 -2.80 3.34 -6.63
C PHE A 20 -3.86 2.30 -6.24
N TYR A 21 -3.96 1.97 -4.96
CA TYR A 21 -4.92 1.01 -4.43
C TYR A 21 -6.36 1.51 -4.55
N SER A 22 -6.66 2.74 -4.14
CA SER A 22 -8.00 3.33 -4.25
C SER A 22 -8.44 3.43 -5.70
N SER A 23 -7.55 3.76 -6.64
CA SER A 23 -7.89 3.72 -8.07
C SER A 23 -8.24 2.30 -8.51
N TRP A 24 -7.46 1.30 -8.10
CA TRP A 24 -7.73 -0.11 -8.39
C TRP A 24 -9.00 -0.65 -7.70
N TYR A 25 -9.24 -0.24 -6.47
CA TYR A 25 -10.38 -0.65 -5.65
C TYR A 25 -11.66 0.05 -6.07
N LEU A 26 -11.62 1.33 -6.44
CA LEU A 26 -12.75 2.08 -6.99
C LEU A 26 -13.20 1.52 -8.34
N LEU A 27 -12.25 1.11 -9.19
CA LEU A 27 -12.57 0.36 -10.41
C LEU A 27 -13.40 -0.90 -10.08
N ARG A 28 -13.18 -1.53 -8.92
CA ARG A 28 -13.90 -2.73 -8.48
C ARG A 28 -15.14 -2.49 -7.62
N LEU A 29 -15.21 -1.38 -6.87
CA LEU A 29 -16.41 -1.03 -6.08
C LEU A 29 -17.54 -0.52 -6.97
N GLN A 30 -17.21 0.16 -8.07
CA GLN A 30 -18.19 0.57 -9.07
C GLN A 30 -18.87 -0.64 -9.75
N GLU A 31 -18.28 -1.84 -9.68
CA GLU A 31 -18.88 -3.12 -10.13
C GLU A 31 -20.00 -3.61 -9.19
N GLY A 32 -20.09 -3.09 -7.96
CA GLY A 32 -21.12 -3.43 -6.96
C GLY A 32 -22.24 -2.40 -6.81
N TYR A 33 -21.97 -1.12 -7.12
CA TYR A 33 -22.95 -0.02 -7.02
C TYR A 33 -23.77 0.15 -8.31
N SER A 34 -24.42 -0.91 -8.73
CA SER A 34 -25.46 -0.90 -9.77
C SER A 34 -26.79 -0.49 -9.12
N ASN A 35 -27.03 0.82 -8.99
CA ASN A 35 -28.32 1.31 -8.50
C ASN A 35 -29.38 1.10 -9.60
N SER A 36 -30.36 0.24 -9.33
CA SER A 36 -31.37 -0.28 -10.27
C SER A 36 -32.17 0.78 -11.05
N LYS A 37 -32.23 2.02 -10.57
CA LYS A 37 -32.90 3.14 -11.27
C LYS A 37 -32.07 3.76 -12.40
N LEU A 38 -30.73 3.73 -12.32
CA LEU A 38 -29.87 4.23 -13.40
C LEU A 38 -29.66 3.16 -14.48
N ASP A 39 -29.57 1.88 -14.09
CA ASP A 39 -29.36 0.77 -15.04
C ASP A 39 -30.48 0.62 -16.08
N GLN A 40 -31.73 0.99 -15.77
CA GLN A 40 -32.85 0.91 -16.72
C GLN A 40 -32.76 1.93 -17.87
N ILE A 41 -32.09 3.08 -17.67
CA ILE A 41 -31.87 4.10 -18.71
C ILE A 41 -30.60 3.80 -19.52
N ILE A 42 -29.75 2.89 -19.04
CA ILE A 42 -28.33 2.72 -19.43
C ILE A 42 -28.08 1.59 -20.45
N ASN A 43 -29.11 0.90 -20.94
CA ASN A 43 -28.96 -0.31 -21.76
C ASN A 43 -28.23 -0.16 -23.13
N LEU A 44 -27.71 1.01 -23.51
CA LEU A 44 -27.05 1.22 -24.81
C LEU A 44 -25.89 2.24 -24.84
N PHE A 45 -25.44 2.79 -23.71
CA PHE A 45 -24.41 3.84 -23.74
C PHE A 45 -23.00 3.33 -23.44
N VAL A 46 -22.09 3.61 -24.38
CA VAL A 46 -20.64 3.58 -24.17
C VAL A 46 -20.30 4.67 -23.14
N PHE A 47 -20.01 4.29 -21.90
CA PHE A 47 -19.58 5.24 -20.89
C PHE A 47 -18.12 5.64 -21.14
N LYS A 48 -17.91 6.92 -21.48
CA LYS A 48 -16.59 7.55 -21.50
C LYS A 48 -16.25 8.01 -20.08
N TYR A 49 -15.78 7.10 -19.24
CA TYR A 49 -15.31 7.46 -17.90
C TYR A 49 -13.89 8.03 -17.99
N ARG A 50 -13.76 9.35 -17.83
CA ARG A 50 -12.46 9.99 -17.58
C ARG A 50 -12.03 9.68 -16.15
N PHE A 51 -11.48 8.49 -15.92
CA PHE A 51 -10.60 8.31 -14.77
C PHE A 51 -9.38 9.21 -15.00
N ALA A 52 -9.10 10.08 -14.03
CA ALA A 52 -8.00 11.04 -14.11
C ALA A 52 -6.72 10.35 -14.64
N ARG A 53 -6.29 10.78 -15.82
CA ARG A 53 -5.14 10.35 -16.67
C ARG A 53 -5.31 9.24 -17.71
N ASN A 54 -6.29 8.32 -17.63
CA ASN A 54 -6.40 7.25 -18.63
C ASN A 54 -7.75 7.30 -19.35
N ASN A 55 -7.74 7.62 -20.64
CA ASN A 55 -8.91 7.60 -21.53
C ASN A 55 -9.38 6.15 -21.76
N ASN A 56 -9.91 5.48 -20.75
CA ASN A 56 -10.45 4.14 -20.90
C ASN A 56 -11.91 4.20 -21.37
N ILE A 57 -12.30 3.27 -22.23
CA ILE A 57 -13.69 3.04 -22.62
C ILE A 57 -14.10 1.68 -22.05
N ILE A 58 -15.28 1.66 -21.45
CA ILE A 58 -15.86 0.46 -20.84
C ILE A 58 -17.10 0.07 -21.64
N PHE A 59 -17.12 -1.18 -22.08
CA PHE A 59 -18.29 -1.84 -22.66
C PHE A 59 -18.82 -2.84 -21.65
N HIS A 60 -20.14 -2.95 -21.50
CA HIS A 60 -20.71 -3.96 -20.62
C HIS A 60 -22.05 -4.49 -21.13
N ILE A 61 -22.34 -5.72 -20.77
CA ILE A 61 -23.65 -6.36 -20.96
C ILE A 61 -24.05 -7.08 -19.67
N ASN A 62 -25.35 -7.34 -19.51
CA ASN A 62 -25.79 -8.30 -18.51
C ASN A 62 -25.34 -9.69 -18.96
N SER A 63 -24.72 -10.43 -18.06
CA SER A 63 -24.30 -11.80 -18.28
C SER A 63 -25.37 -12.75 -17.80
N SER A 64 -25.65 -13.77 -18.61
CA SER A 64 -26.45 -14.93 -18.21
C SER A 64 -25.76 -15.76 -17.11
N SER A 65 -24.44 -15.62 -16.98
CA SER A 65 -23.61 -16.40 -16.07
C SER A 65 -23.32 -15.72 -14.74
N GLU A 66 -23.00 -16.53 -13.73
CA GLU A 66 -22.56 -16.07 -12.40
C GLU A 66 -21.05 -16.19 -12.20
N TYR A 67 -20.27 -16.44 -13.27
CA TYR A 67 -18.83 -16.58 -13.16
C TYR A 67 -18.17 -15.33 -12.56
N ASN A 68 -17.10 -15.55 -11.79
CA ASN A 68 -16.30 -14.49 -11.19
C ASN A 68 -14.84 -14.58 -11.67
N PHE A 69 -14.49 -13.76 -12.66
CA PHE A 69 -13.15 -13.78 -13.24
C PHE A 69 -12.73 -12.46 -13.84
N THR A 70 -11.41 -12.25 -13.92
CA THR A 70 -10.82 -11.23 -14.79
C THR A 70 -9.83 -11.88 -15.74
N LEU A 71 -9.98 -11.64 -17.04
CA LEU A 71 -8.96 -11.91 -18.05
C LEU A 71 -8.27 -10.59 -18.34
N LYS A 72 -6.94 -10.56 -18.37
CA LYS A 72 -6.17 -9.36 -18.72
C LYS A 72 -5.02 -9.71 -19.65
N ARG A 73 -4.46 -8.72 -20.33
CA ARG A 73 -3.19 -8.91 -21.04
C ARG A 73 -2.09 -9.24 -20.03
N GLU A 74 -1.30 -10.26 -20.31
CA GLU A 74 -0.18 -10.62 -19.45
C GLU A 74 0.90 -9.52 -19.47
N THR A 75 1.22 -8.98 -18.29
CA THR A 75 2.24 -7.94 -18.15
C THR A 75 3.62 -8.54 -17.87
N ARG A 76 4.68 -7.72 -18.01
CA ARG A 76 6.04 -8.14 -17.61
C ARG A 76 6.11 -8.51 -16.12
N LEU A 77 5.33 -7.83 -15.29
CA LEU A 77 5.25 -8.10 -13.87
C LEU A 77 4.62 -9.48 -13.60
N ASP A 78 3.52 -9.79 -14.28
CA ASP A 78 2.89 -11.11 -14.19
C ASP A 78 3.87 -12.23 -14.57
N LYS A 79 4.62 -12.03 -15.68
CA LYS A 79 5.67 -12.97 -16.13
C LYS A 79 6.77 -13.18 -15.10
N PHE A 80 7.22 -12.09 -14.46
CA PHE A 80 8.22 -12.18 -13.40
C PHE A 80 7.72 -13.02 -12.22
N PHE A 81 6.49 -12.78 -11.73
CA PHE A 81 5.94 -13.55 -10.61
C PHE A 81 5.65 -15.02 -10.95
N LYS A 82 5.29 -15.31 -12.21
CA LYS A 82 5.23 -16.68 -12.70
C LYS A 82 6.60 -17.35 -12.71
N LEU A 83 7.63 -16.65 -13.17
CA LEU A 83 8.99 -17.16 -13.27
C LEU A 83 9.51 -17.62 -11.90
N ILE A 84 9.26 -16.83 -10.85
CA ILE A 84 9.64 -17.18 -9.47
C ILE A 84 8.63 -18.10 -8.78
N LYS A 85 7.61 -18.62 -9.51
CA LYS A 85 6.58 -19.55 -9.02
C LYS A 85 5.75 -19.03 -7.84
N VAL A 86 5.64 -17.71 -7.71
CA VAL A 86 4.93 -17.03 -6.64
C VAL A 86 3.43 -16.96 -6.93
N SER A 87 3.06 -16.68 -8.19
CA SER A 87 1.68 -16.83 -8.66
C SER A 87 1.51 -18.18 -9.37
N ARG A 88 0.39 -18.86 -9.09
CA ARG A 88 -0.06 -20.00 -9.90
C ARG A 88 -1.18 -19.50 -10.79
N GLU A 89 -0.84 -19.21 -12.04
CA GLU A 89 -1.86 -19.00 -13.04
C GLU A 89 -2.41 -20.35 -13.52
N LEU A 90 -3.70 -20.39 -13.80
CA LEU A 90 -4.31 -21.45 -14.58
C LEU A 90 -3.77 -21.37 -16.01
N GLN A 91 -3.23 -22.48 -16.53
CA GLN A 91 -2.79 -22.60 -17.92
C GLN A 91 -3.71 -23.58 -18.62
N ILE A 92 -4.22 -23.19 -19.79
CA ILE A 92 -5.26 -23.94 -20.49
C ILE A 92 -4.69 -24.81 -21.62
N GLY A 93 -3.38 -24.74 -21.86
CA GLY A 93 -2.68 -25.58 -22.84
C GLY A 93 -2.67 -25.01 -24.27
N ASN A 94 -3.45 -23.96 -24.53
CA ASN A 94 -3.38 -23.21 -25.76
C ASN A 94 -2.25 -22.18 -25.68
N LYS A 95 -1.14 -22.46 -26.38
CA LYS A 95 0.08 -21.61 -26.37
C LYS A 95 -0.17 -20.16 -26.75
N GLU A 96 -1.10 -19.90 -27.69
CA GLU A 96 -1.39 -18.52 -28.08
C GLU A 96 -2.15 -17.78 -26.98
N PHE A 97 -3.15 -18.45 -26.40
CA PHE A 97 -3.93 -17.92 -25.29
C PHE A 97 -3.06 -17.67 -24.07
N ASP A 98 -2.34 -18.70 -23.60
CA ASP A 98 -1.51 -18.68 -22.40
C ASP A 98 -0.37 -17.65 -22.47
N LYS A 99 0.07 -17.27 -23.69
CA LYS A 99 1.10 -16.23 -23.93
C LYS A 99 0.54 -14.81 -23.90
N LYS A 100 -0.75 -14.63 -24.21
CA LYS A 100 -1.37 -13.31 -24.38
C LYS A 100 -2.23 -12.92 -23.18
N ILE A 101 -2.91 -13.89 -22.59
CA ILE A 101 -3.97 -13.68 -21.61
C ILE A 101 -3.51 -14.23 -20.26
N TYR A 102 -3.65 -13.41 -19.22
CA TYR A 102 -3.48 -13.79 -17.83
C TYR A 102 -4.87 -13.99 -17.20
N ILE A 103 -5.13 -15.18 -16.69
CA ILE A 103 -6.39 -15.54 -16.02
C ILE A 103 -6.30 -15.21 -14.53
N VAL A 104 -7.06 -14.21 -14.10
CA VAL A 104 -7.26 -13.85 -12.70
C VAL A 104 -8.55 -14.48 -12.20
N SER A 105 -8.50 -15.76 -11.87
CA SER A 105 -9.59 -16.44 -11.15
C SER A 105 -9.05 -17.61 -10.35
N ASN A 106 -9.76 -17.98 -9.29
CA ASN A 106 -9.56 -19.25 -8.56
C ASN A 106 -10.71 -20.22 -8.86
N ASP A 107 -11.59 -19.87 -9.79
CA ASP A 107 -12.76 -20.64 -10.16
C ASP A 107 -12.38 -21.82 -11.07
N LEU A 108 -12.53 -23.03 -10.54
CA LEU A 108 -12.27 -24.25 -11.29
C LEU A 108 -13.29 -24.49 -12.41
N THR A 109 -14.51 -23.96 -12.29
CA THR A 109 -15.53 -24.09 -13.34
C THR A 109 -15.18 -23.26 -14.56
N LEU A 110 -14.73 -22.02 -14.37
CA LEU A 110 -14.14 -21.21 -15.44
C LEU A 110 -12.95 -21.93 -16.08
N TYR A 111 -12.09 -22.55 -15.27
CA TYR A 111 -10.96 -23.30 -15.81
C TYR A 111 -11.42 -24.43 -16.75
N GLN A 112 -12.42 -25.21 -16.33
CA GLN A 112 -12.99 -26.28 -17.14
C GLN A 112 -13.67 -25.74 -18.41
N LEU A 113 -14.37 -24.60 -18.31
CA LEU A 113 -14.94 -23.90 -19.46
C LEU A 113 -13.85 -23.57 -20.47
N LEU A 114 -12.78 -22.90 -20.02
CA LEU A 114 -11.67 -22.52 -20.87
C LEU A 114 -11.00 -23.72 -21.50
N LEU A 115 -10.76 -24.81 -20.75
CA LEU A 115 -10.14 -26.03 -21.29
C LEU A 115 -10.97 -26.69 -22.38
N LYS A 116 -12.30 -26.75 -22.22
CA LYS A 116 -13.18 -27.53 -23.12
C LYS A 116 -13.73 -26.71 -24.29
N ASN A 117 -13.74 -25.38 -24.19
CA ASN A 117 -14.40 -24.52 -25.16
C ASN A 117 -13.41 -23.68 -25.98
N ALA A 118 -12.90 -24.27 -27.07
CA ALA A 118 -11.99 -23.58 -27.99
C ALA A 118 -12.63 -22.33 -28.63
N VAL A 119 -13.95 -22.35 -28.87
CA VAL A 119 -14.68 -21.19 -29.39
C VAL A 119 -14.60 -20.01 -28.42
N PHE A 120 -14.79 -20.26 -27.12
CA PHE A 120 -14.63 -19.24 -26.09
C PHE A 120 -13.20 -18.66 -26.07
N GLN A 121 -12.17 -19.51 -26.18
CA GLN A 121 -10.78 -19.06 -26.25
C GLN A 121 -10.53 -18.11 -27.43
N THR A 122 -11.03 -18.48 -28.62
CA THR A 122 -10.91 -17.67 -29.83
C THR A 122 -11.65 -16.33 -29.68
N GLN A 123 -12.88 -16.34 -29.17
CA GLN A 123 -13.66 -15.13 -28.93
C GLN A 123 -12.96 -14.16 -27.96
N VAL A 124 -12.33 -14.69 -26.91
CA VAL A 124 -11.49 -13.87 -26.00
C VAL A 124 -10.31 -13.27 -26.77
N LEU A 125 -9.54 -14.08 -27.50
CA LEU A 125 -8.38 -13.59 -28.26
C LEU A 125 -8.77 -12.51 -29.27
N GLU A 126 -9.90 -12.69 -29.95
CA GLU A 126 -10.47 -11.73 -30.89
C GLU A 126 -10.96 -10.43 -30.24
N LEU A 127 -11.47 -10.48 -29.01
CA LEU A 127 -11.79 -9.27 -28.26
C LEU A 127 -10.52 -8.53 -27.86
N PHE A 128 -9.50 -9.26 -27.38
CA PHE A 128 -8.23 -8.64 -27.05
C PHE A 128 -7.57 -8.01 -28.28
N SER A 129 -7.69 -8.60 -29.48
CA SER A 129 -7.13 -8.01 -30.71
C SER A 129 -7.74 -6.67 -31.11
N THR A 130 -8.92 -6.29 -30.61
CA THR A 130 -9.53 -4.97 -30.86
C THR A 130 -9.03 -3.87 -29.90
N GLY A 131 -7.96 -4.11 -29.15
CA GLY A 131 -7.44 -3.15 -28.16
C GLY A 131 -8.05 -3.27 -26.76
N ILE A 132 -8.87 -4.30 -26.51
CA ILE A 132 -9.32 -4.62 -25.15
C ILE A 132 -8.12 -5.11 -24.32
N ASN A 133 -8.06 -4.61 -23.08
CA ASN A 133 -7.01 -4.90 -22.12
C ASN A 133 -7.50 -5.75 -20.94
N PHE A 134 -8.81 -5.70 -20.65
CA PHE A 134 -9.45 -6.46 -19.59
C PHE A 134 -10.82 -6.97 -20.03
N ILE A 135 -11.14 -8.20 -19.69
CA ILE A 135 -12.50 -8.73 -19.69
C ILE A 135 -12.80 -9.17 -18.26
N HIS A 136 -13.91 -8.72 -17.68
CA HIS A 136 -14.29 -9.06 -16.32
C HIS A 136 -15.72 -9.61 -16.32
N CYS A 137 -15.99 -10.65 -15.53
CA CYS A 137 -17.35 -11.13 -15.28
C CYS A 137 -17.55 -11.23 -13.77
N ARG A 138 -18.62 -10.61 -13.26
CA ARG A 138 -19.00 -10.59 -11.84
C ARG A 138 -20.42 -10.04 -11.70
N ASN A 139 -21.17 -10.49 -10.69
CA ASN A 139 -22.51 -9.97 -10.38
C ASN A 139 -23.45 -9.95 -11.60
N LYS A 140 -23.41 -10.98 -12.45
CA LYS A 140 -24.20 -11.08 -13.70
C LYS A 140 -23.95 -9.93 -14.68
N LYS A 141 -22.74 -9.37 -14.69
CA LYS A 141 -22.30 -8.39 -15.67
C LYS A 141 -20.98 -8.84 -16.28
N LEU A 142 -20.85 -8.63 -17.58
CA LEU A 142 -19.65 -8.90 -18.35
C LEU A 142 -19.14 -7.57 -18.92
N TRP A 143 -17.94 -7.16 -18.52
CA TRP A 143 -17.30 -5.92 -18.94
C TRP A 143 -16.11 -6.21 -19.85
N ALA A 144 -15.90 -5.36 -20.86
CA ALA A 144 -14.65 -5.26 -21.60
C ALA A 144 -14.11 -3.82 -21.50
N ILE A 145 -12.83 -3.69 -21.18
CA ILE A 145 -12.19 -2.41 -20.92
C ILE A 145 -10.97 -2.27 -21.83
N GLY A 146 -10.92 -1.20 -22.61
CA GLY A 146 -9.79 -0.84 -23.48
C GLY A 146 -9.44 0.63 -23.36
N ARG A 147 -8.28 1.04 -23.90
CA ARG A 147 -7.93 2.47 -24.00
C ARG A 147 -8.55 3.03 -25.27
N GLU A 148 -9.09 4.24 -25.20
CA GLU A 148 -9.76 4.91 -26.33
C GLU A 148 -8.88 4.94 -27.59
N ASN A 149 -7.58 5.20 -27.43
CA ASN A 149 -6.63 5.24 -28.55
C ASN A 149 -6.36 3.87 -29.18
N ASP A 150 -6.61 2.78 -28.44
CA ASP A 150 -6.36 1.41 -28.90
C ASP A 150 -7.62 0.78 -29.53
N LEU A 151 -8.80 1.39 -29.33
CA LEU A 151 -10.12 0.80 -29.59
C LEU A 151 -10.70 1.05 -30.99
N GLY A 152 -9.89 1.55 -31.92
CA GLY A 152 -10.32 1.80 -33.29
C GLY A 152 -11.45 2.83 -33.43
N THR A 153 -12.17 2.74 -34.54
CA THR A 153 -13.25 3.63 -34.97
C THR A 153 -14.58 3.36 -34.25
N LYS A 154 -15.64 4.12 -34.56
CA LYS A 154 -16.97 3.89 -33.99
C LYS A 154 -17.55 2.52 -34.39
N ASP A 155 -17.27 2.03 -35.59
CA ASP A 155 -17.77 0.74 -36.07
C ASP A 155 -17.13 -0.44 -35.30
N ASP A 156 -15.89 -0.25 -34.83
CA ASP A 156 -15.21 -1.21 -33.96
C ASP A 156 -15.92 -1.35 -32.60
N LYS A 157 -16.58 -0.30 -32.11
CA LYS A 157 -17.33 -0.34 -30.83
C LYS A 157 -18.56 -1.25 -30.90
N ASN A 158 -19.31 -1.20 -32.00
CA ASN A 158 -20.46 -2.09 -32.20
C ASN A 158 -20.00 -3.55 -32.33
N THR A 159 -18.89 -3.76 -33.04
CA THR A 159 -18.27 -5.07 -33.20
C THR A 159 -17.85 -5.67 -31.85
N ILE A 160 -17.25 -4.86 -30.96
CA ILE A 160 -16.92 -5.28 -29.59
C ILE A 160 -18.17 -5.70 -28.81
N MET A 161 -19.28 -4.97 -28.96
CA MET A 161 -20.53 -5.35 -28.30
C MET A 161 -21.15 -6.65 -28.80
N LEU A 162 -21.09 -6.89 -30.10
CA LEU A 162 -21.54 -8.17 -30.67
C LEU A 162 -20.66 -9.32 -30.15
N LYS A 163 -19.34 -9.18 -30.21
CA LYS A 163 -18.39 -10.18 -29.69
C LYS A 163 -18.59 -10.46 -28.20
N LEU A 164 -18.87 -9.45 -27.38
CA LEU A 164 -19.18 -9.64 -25.96
C LEU A 164 -20.47 -10.44 -25.75
N LYS A 165 -21.52 -10.21 -26.55
CA LYS A 165 -22.77 -11.00 -26.49
C LYS A 165 -22.55 -12.45 -26.91
N GLU A 166 -21.72 -12.67 -27.92
CA GLU A 166 -21.34 -14.02 -28.34
C GLU A 166 -20.52 -14.75 -27.29
N LEU A 167 -19.60 -14.03 -26.62
CA LEU A 167 -18.84 -14.56 -25.50
C LEU A 167 -19.77 -14.98 -24.35
N ASP A 168 -20.77 -14.17 -24.01
CA ASP A 168 -21.77 -14.51 -22.98
C ASP A 168 -22.57 -15.77 -23.33
N LYS A 169 -23.06 -15.87 -24.58
CA LYS A 169 -23.74 -17.08 -25.06
C LYS A 169 -22.86 -18.33 -24.96
N SER A 170 -21.56 -18.20 -25.20
CA SER A 170 -20.60 -19.30 -25.03
C SER A 170 -20.43 -19.70 -23.56
N MET A 171 -20.52 -18.75 -22.62
CA MET A 171 -20.52 -19.03 -21.18
C MET A 171 -21.80 -19.75 -20.75
N GLU A 172 -22.95 -19.26 -21.21
CA GLU A 172 -24.28 -19.80 -20.89
C GLU A 172 -24.39 -21.29 -21.24
N ARG A 173 -24.04 -21.66 -22.48
CA ARG A 173 -24.10 -23.05 -22.97
C ARG A 173 -23.24 -24.02 -22.17
N ALA A 174 -22.24 -23.50 -21.47
CA ALA A 174 -21.27 -24.29 -20.74
C ALA A 174 -21.38 -24.11 -19.22
N MET A 175 -22.44 -23.45 -18.73
CA MET A 175 -22.71 -23.34 -17.30
C MET A 175 -22.89 -24.72 -16.67
N LEU A 176 -22.13 -24.97 -15.61
CA LEU A 176 -22.28 -26.16 -14.78
C LEU A 176 -23.32 -25.88 -13.67
N PRO A 177 -24.26 -26.81 -13.41
CA PRO A 177 -25.17 -26.67 -12.27
C PRO A 177 -24.39 -26.73 -10.95
N ASN A 178 -24.75 -25.86 -9.99
CA ASN A 178 -24.20 -25.73 -8.63
C ASN A 178 -22.87 -24.96 -8.48
N PHE A 179 -22.74 -23.83 -9.17
CA PHE A 179 -21.64 -22.90 -8.93
C PHE A 179 -21.75 -22.19 -7.56
N LYS A 180 -20.67 -22.19 -6.77
CA LYS A 180 -20.49 -21.31 -5.60
C LYS A 180 -19.21 -20.52 -5.77
N ALA A 181 -19.32 -19.19 -5.78
CA ALA A 181 -18.17 -18.31 -5.87
C ALA A 181 -17.23 -18.47 -4.66
N ASP A 182 -15.93 -18.55 -4.91
CA ASP A 182 -14.91 -18.56 -3.85
C ASP A 182 -14.84 -17.18 -3.16
N ASN A 183 -15.01 -17.16 -1.84
CA ASN A 183 -14.99 -15.95 -1.02
C ASN A 183 -13.58 -15.47 -0.66
N LYS A 184 -12.49 -16.16 -1.06
CA LYS A 184 -11.10 -15.73 -0.77
C LYS A 184 -10.77 -14.29 -1.21
N TYR A 185 -11.50 -13.76 -2.18
CA TYR A 185 -11.36 -12.36 -2.58
C TYR A 185 -11.65 -11.38 -1.44
N ASN A 186 -12.71 -11.63 -0.65
CA ASN A 186 -13.07 -10.76 0.46
C ASN A 186 -11.98 -10.75 1.53
N SER A 187 -11.30 -11.88 1.76
CA SER A 187 -10.15 -11.95 2.66
C SER A 187 -9.01 -11.03 2.22
N MET A 188 -8.76 -10.90 0.91
CA MET A 188 -7.74 -10.01 0.38
C MET A 188 -8.09 -8.54 0.61
N VAL A 189 -9.32 -8.15 0.28
CA VAL A 189 -9.84 -6.79 0.53
C VAL A 189 -9.74 -6.45 2.02
N ASN A 190 -10.14 -7.36 2.90
CA ASN A 190 -10.05 -7.16 4.34
C ASN A 190 -8.60 -6.97 4.80
N LEU A 191 -7.66 -7.78 4.30
CA LEU A 191 -6.24 -7.63 4.62
C LEU A 191 -5.69 -6.27 4.20
N PHE A 192 -6.10 -5.75 3.04
CA PHE A 192 -5.72 -4.42 2.59
C PHE A 192 -6.22 -3.34 3.56
N HIS A 193 -7.51 -3.38 3.93
CA HIS A 193 -8.10 -2.41 4.85
C HIS A 193 -7.42 -2.45 6.21
N ILE A 194 -7.18 -3.65 6.76
CA ILE A 194 -6.48 -3.83 8.04
C ILE A 194 -5.09 -3.20 7.97
N ASN A 195 -4.30 -3.50 6.93
CA ASN A 195 -2.96 -2.92 6.78
C ASN A 195 -2.99 -1.38 6.68
N PHE A 196 -3.95 -0.80 5.96
CA PHE A 196 -4.08 0.66 5.88
C PHE A 196 -4.47 1.29 7.21
N VAL A 197 -5.43 0.71 7.93
CA VAL A 197 -5.83 1.20 9.25
C VAL A 197 -4.64 1.13 10.21
N CYS A 198 -3.94 0.00 10.25
CA CYS A 198 -2.71 -0.15 11.04
C CYS A 198 -1.66 0.88 10.65
N PHE A 199 -1.49 1.16 9.36
CA PHE A 199 -0.56 2.19 8.89
C PHE A 199 -0.90 3.58 9.44
N PHE A 200 -2.16 4.01 9.36
CA PHE A 200 -2.55 5.32 9.89
C PHE A 200 -2.42 5.40 11.42
N ILE A 201 -2.73 4.32 12.13
CA ILE A 201 -2.54 4.24 13.59
C ILE A 201 -1.04 4.36 13.93
N CYS A 202 -0.18 3.54 13.32
CA CYS A 202 1.26 3.61 13.55
C CYS A 202 1.82 4.99 13.19
N TYR A 203 1.35 5.59 12.10
CA TYR A 203 1.76 6.93 11.70
C TYR A 203 1.35 8.01 12.72
N ALA A 204 0.13 7.93 13.26
CA ALA A 204 -0.31 8.82 14.33
C ALA A 204 0.55 8.65 15.60
N LEU A 205 0.89 7.41 15.95
CA LEU A 205 1.78 7.12 17.07
C LEU A 205 3.20 7.66 16.85
N VAL A 206 3.74 7.62 15.63
CA VAL A 206 5.03 8.27 15.30
C VAL A 206 4.95 9.78 15.49
N ILE A 207 3.87 10.41 15.05
CA ILE A 207 3.73 11.87 15.24
C ILE A 207 3.71 12.21 16.72
N LEU A 208 2.97 11.44 17.54
CA LEU A 208 2.94 11.62 18.99
C LEU A 208 4.34 11.40 19.59
N ALA A 209 5.00 10.31 19.24
CA ALA A 209 6.37 10.02 19.65
C ALA A 209 7.34 11.14 19.24
N MET A 210 7.25 11.69 18.02
CA MET A 210 8.12 12.79 17.57
C MET A 210 7.84 14.12 18.30
N ILE A 211 6.61 14.35 18.77
CA ILE A 211 6.26 15.54 19.56
C ILE A 211 6.80 15.41 20.98
N GLU A 212 6.79 14.20 21.54
CA GLU A 212 7.19 13.93 22.93
C GLU A 212 8.68 13.61 23.07
N SER A 213 9.29 12.92 22.11
CA SER A 213 10.65 12.40 22.21
C SER A 213 11.65 13.56 22.16
N LYS A 214 12.40 13.74 23.25
CA LYS A 214 13.56 14.63 23.36
C LYS A 214 14.88 13.84 23.36
N GLU A 215 14.83 12.58 22.96
CA GLU A 215 15.91 11.58 23.06
C GLU A 215 17.02 11.75 21.99
N ASP A 216 18.20 11.20 22.28
CA ASP A 216 19.15 10.79 21.24
C ASP A 216 18.74 9.40 20.74
N CYS A 217 17.80 9.39 19.80
CA CYS A 217 17.10 8.19 19.32
C CYS A 217 17.97 7.20 18.53
N SER A 218 19.27 7.47 18.34
CA SER A 218 20.13 6.68 17.44
C SER A 218 20.18 5.19 17.81
N SER A 219 20.41 4.88 19.08
CA SER A 219 20.46 3.49 19.58
C SER A 219 19.09 2.81 19.57
N LEU A 220 18.06 3.49 20.07
CA LEU A 220 16.67 3.03 20.03
C LEU A 220 16.21 2.72 18.60
N LEU A 221 16.57 3.58 17.64
CA LEU A 221 16.24 3.40 16.23
C LEU A 221 16.93 2.17 15.63
N GLU A 222 18.22 1.97 15.93
CA GLU A 222 18.97 0.80 15.46
C GLU A 222 18.36 -0.51 15.98
N ASP A 223 18.07 -0.58 17.28
CA ASP A 223 17.44 -1.75 17.87
C ASP A 223 16.01 -1.95 17.34
N SER A 224 15.23 -0.88 17.23
CA SER A 224 13.87 -0.92 16.66
C SER A 224 13.88 -1.41 15.21
N LEU A 225 14.88 -1.01 14.41
CA LEU A 225 15.07 -1.48 13.03
C LEU A 225 15.28 -3.01 13.00
N GLY A 226 16.15 -3.52 13.86
CA GLY A 226 16.41 -4.95 13.98
C GLY A 226 15.15 -5.75 14.32
N HIS A 227 14.36 -5.27 15.28
CA HIS A 227 13.09 -5.90 15.66
C HIS A 227 12.03 -5.79 14.56
N SER A 228 11.95 -4.65 13.88
CA SER A 228 11.05 -4.41 12.74
C SER A 228 11.29 -5.41 11.63
N LEU A 229 12.55 -5.63 11.24
CA LEU A 229 12.91 -6.56 10.17
C LEU A 229 12.57 -8.02 10.53
N LYS A 230 12.80 -8.43 11.78
CA LYS A 230 12.44 -9.77 12.27
C LYS A 230 10.93 -10.01 12.18
N LEU A 231 10.14 -9.09 12.73
CA LEU A 231 8.67 -9.21 12.73
C LEU A 231 8.08 -9.09 11.32
N PHE A 232 8.61 -8.20 10.50
CA PHE A 232 8.22 -8.08 9.10
C PHE A 232 8.51 -9.35 8.32
N SER A 233 9.65 -10.01 8.58
CA SER A 233 9.99 -11.29 7.93
C SER A 233 8.99 -12.40 8.30
N VAL A 234 8.65 -12.52 9.59
CA VAL A 234 7.62 -13.46 10.06
C VAL A 234 6.27 -13.18 9.40
N TYR A 235 5.88 -11.90 9.34
CA TYR A 235 4.66 -11.47 8.67
C TYR A 235 4.67 -11.84 7.17
N LEU A 236 5.75 -11.54 6.45
CA LEU A 236 5.87 -11.88 5.04
C LEU A 236 5.76 -13.38 4.81
N ILE A 237 6.41 -14.19 5.64
CA ILE A 237 6.32 -15.66 5.56
C ILE A 237 4.87 -16.10 5.73
N ALA A 238 4.16 -15.58 6.74
CA ALA A 238 2.75 -15.89 6.97
C ALA A 238 1.86 -15.50 5.76
N ILE A 239 2.08 -14.31 5.18
CA ILE A 239 1.36 -13.85 3.99
C ILE A 239 1.67 -14.74 2.78
N VAL A 240 2.95 -15.11 2.58
CA VAL A 240 3.35 -16.01 1.49
C VAL A 240 2.62 -17.33 1.61
N PHE A 241 2.61 -17.97 2.78
CA PHE A 241 1.90 -19.23 2.99
C PHE A 241 0.38 -19.10 2.83
N TYR A 242 -0.23 -18.04 3.35
CA TYR A 242 -1.69 -17.85 3.28
C TYR A 242 -2.19 -17.63 1.85
N PHE A 243 -1.46 -16.85 1.04
CA PHE A 243 -1.83 -16.55 -0.36
C PHE A 243 -1.11 -17.41 -1.39
N PHE A 244 -0.35 -18.41 -0.92
CA PHE A 244 0.47 -19.26 -1.77
C PHE A 244 -0.38 -19.85 -2.89
N ARG A 245 0.13 -19.74 -4.14
CA ARG A 245 -0.51 -20.30 -5.34
C ARG A 245 -1.89 -19.73 -5.67
N THR A 246 -2.24 -18.53 -5.21
CA THR A 246 -3.40 -17.81 -5.76
C THR A 246 -3.02 -17.07 -7.05
N SER A 247 -3.97 -16.89 -7.98
CA SER A 247 -3.74 -16.14 -9.22
C SER A 247 -3.44 -14.65 -8.97
N GLN A 248 -3.81 -14.15 -7.79
CA GLN A 248 -3.63 -12.75 -7.37
C GLN A 248 -2.50 -12.57 -6.34
N ALA A 249 -1.75 -13.62 -6.01
CA ALA A 249 -0.77 -13.60 -4.91
C ALA A 249 0.24 -12.45 -5.03
N HIS A 250 0.72 -12.17 -6.24
CA HIS A 250 1.69 -11.11 -6.50
C HIS A 250 1.19 -9.70 -6.12
N ILE A 251 -0.11 -9.40 -6.32
CA ILE A 251 -0.70 -8.10 -5.95
C ILE A 251 -0.70 -7.97 -4.43
N VAL A 252 -1.06 -9.07 -3.73
CA VAL A 252 -1.04 -9.12 -2.26
C VAL A 252 0.37 -8.92 -1.74
N TYR A 253 1.36 -9.59 -2.33
CA TYR A 253 2.75 -9.52 -1.89
C TYR A 253 3.38 -8.16 -2.12
N ILE A 254 3.16 -7.53 -3.28
CA ILE A 254 3.63 -6.17 -3.53
C ILE A 254 3.07 -5.22 -2.48
N HIS A 255 1.76 -5.32 -2.20
CA HIS A 255 1.15 -4.43 -1.23
C HIS A 255 1.58 -4.72 0.21
N ALA A 256 1.61 -5.98 0.61
CA ALA A 256 2.11 -6.38 1.93
C ALA A 256 3.55 -5.88 2.12
N LEU A 257 4.39 -5.96 1.09
CA LEU A 257 5.73 -5.42 1.12
C LEU A 257 5.74 -3.89 1.22
N MET A 258 4.95 -3.20 0.38
CA MET A 258 4.95 -1.74 0.35
C MET A 258 4.34 -1.11 1.60
N VAL A 259 3.18 -1.57 2.07
CA VAL A 259 2.51 -0.95 3.23
C VAL A 259 3.13 -1.47 4.52
N SER A 260 3.23 -2.79 4.69
CA SER A 260 3.60 -3.36 5.98
C SER A 260 5.05 -3.06 6.34
N LEU A 261 5.98 -2.91 5.38
CA LEU A 261 7.35 -2.46 5.69
C LEU A 261 7.34 -1.14 6.47
N HIS A 262 6.56 -0.16 6.02
CA HIS A 262 6.44 1.11 6.71
C HIS A 262 5.75 0.95 8.07
N VAL A 263 4.69 0.14 8.15
CA VAL A 263 3.99 -0.15 9.42
C VAL A 263 4.95 -0.73 10.46
N PHE A 264 5.75 -1.72 10.10
CA PHE A 264 6.67 -2.36 11.05
C PHE A 264 7.76 -1.38 11.48
N MET A 265 8.40 -0.70 10.53
CA MET A 265 9.49 0.24 10.82
C MET A 265 9.05 1.37 11.76
N LEU A 266 7.93 2.02 11.41
CA LEU A 266 7.39 3.14 12.17
C LEU A 266 6.72 2.69 13.47
N GLY A 267 5.91 1.64 13.40
CA GLY A 267 5.14 1.14 14.52
C GLY A 267 6.00 0.57 15.63
N ILE A 268 7.04 -0.22 15.30
CA ILE A 268 7.93 -0.79 16.32
C ILE A 268 8.75 0.31 16.98
N TYR A 269 9.29 1.27 16.22
CA TYR A 269 9.97 2.42 16.80
C TYR A 269 9.05 3.17 17.79
N SER A 270 7.83 3.55 17.37
CA SER A 270 6.91 4.30 18.23
C SER A 270 6.46 3.52 19.46
N VAL A 271 6.20 2.22 19.33
CA VAL A 271 5.82 1.39 20.48
C VAL A 271 6.99 1.25 21.44
N THR A 272 8.22 1.10 20.93
CA THR A 272 9.43 0.97 21.76
C THR A 272 9.72 2.28 22.49
N ASP A 273 9.66 3.42 21.80
CA ASP A 273 9.75 4.77 22.38
C ASP A 273 8.69 5.02 23.45
N PHE A 274 7.42 4.74 23.12
CA PHE A 274 6.31 4.89 24.05
C PHE A 274 6.51 4.06 25.32
N ILE A 275 6.87 2.78 25.17
CA ILE A 275 7.18 1.88 26.28
C ILE A 275 8.37 2.42 27.09
N ASN A 276 9.42 2.87 26.41
CA ASN A 276 10.63 3.37 27.03
C ASN A 276 10.35 4.57 27.94
N ILE A 277 9.51 5.50 27.51
CA ILE A 277 9.18 6.73 28.23
C ILE A 277 8.09 6.49 29.28
N HIS A 278 6.95 5.90 28.89
CA HIS A 278 5.74 5.88 29.71
C HIS A 278 5.76 4.81 30.80
N LEU A 279 6.56 3.77 30.65
CA LEU A 279 6.75 2.75 31.70
C LEU A 279 7.97 3.04 32.57
N ASP A 280 8.70 4.13 32.33
CA ASP A 280 9.90 4.48 33.07
C ASP A 280 9.57 4.95 34.49
N LYS A 281 10.14 4.25 35.47
CA LYS A 281 10.07 4.59 36.90
C LYS A 281 11.44 4.91 37.49
N SER A 282 12.46 5.02 36.66
CA SER A 282 13.82 5.34 37.09
C SER A 282 13.89 6.69 37.78
N SER A 283 14.83 6.82 38.71
CA SER A 283 15.10 8.07 39.41
C SER A 283 15.62 9.12 38.44
N LYS A 284 15.16 10.37 38.61
CA LYS A 284 15.66 11.52 37.85
C LYS A 284 17.16 11.71 38.09
N GLN A 285 17.93 11.86 37.02
CA GLN A 285 19.35 12.19 37.05
C GLN A 285 19.53 13.62 36.54
N ILE A 286 20.18 14.47 37.32
CA ILE A 286 20.41 15.86 36.95
C ILE A 286 21.81 15.97 36.33
N TYR A 287 21.87 16.46 35.09
CA TYR A 287 23.10 16.68 34.36
C TYR A 287 23.30 18.18 34.06
N TYR A 288 24.39 18.73 34.56
CA TYR A 288 24.79 20.11 34.31
C TYR A 288 25.77 20.18 33.15
N ALA A 289 25.39 20.87 32.09
CA ALA A 289 26.21 21.05 30.89
C ALA A 289 26.44 22.53 30.60
N LYS A 290 27.58 22.88 30.02
CA LYS A 290 27.82 24.22 29.49
C LYS A 290 27.47 24.28 28.01
N VAL A 291 26.86 25.37 27.57
CA VAL A 291 26.62 25.62 26.15
C VAL A 291 27.94 25.82 25.44
N VAL A 292 28.23 24.99 24.45
CA VAL A 292 29.47 25.01 23.66
C VAL A 292 29.31 25.82 22.39
N GLU A 293 28.16 25.67 21.71
CA GLU A 293 27.91 26.31 20.43
C GLU A 293 26.48 26.84 20.37
N LYS A 294 26.32 27.98 19.70
CA LYS A 294 25.02 28.52 19.29
C LYS A 294 24.92 28.56 17.77
N LYS A 295 23.85 28.00 17.21
CA LYS A 295 23.63 27.93 15.76
C LYS A 295 22.25 28.43 15.36
N ILE A 296 22.20 29.30 14.36
CA ILE A 296 20.96 29.73 13.70
C ILE A 296 20.93 29.10 12.31
N THR A 297 19.78 28.53 11.91
CA THR A 297 19.57 28.03 10.55
C THR A 297 18.31 28.62 9.94
N GLY A 298 18.22 28.61 8.60
CA GLY A 298 17.07 29.10 7.84
C GLY A 298 17.20 30.56 7.40
N LYS A 299 16.72 30.85 6.17
CA LYS A 299 16.75 32.20 5.58
C LYS A 299 15.49 33.02 5.86
N LYS A 300 14.31 32.40 5.70
CA LYS A 300 12.99 33.03 5.94
C LYS A 300 12.54 32.77 7.37
N ASP A 301 12.44 31.50 7.73
CA ASP A 301 12.11 31.07 9.10
C ASP A 301 13.41 30.73 9.83
N LYS A 302 13.72 31.47 10.89
CA LYS A 302 14.93 31.24 11.69
C LYS A 302 14.65 30.18 12.75
N TYR A 303 15.51 29.16 12.79
CA TYR A 303 15.52 28.11 13.80
C TYR A 303 16.78 28.24 14.64
N TYR A 304 16.62 28.20 15.96
CA TYR A 304 17.66 28.46 16.93
C TYR A 304 18.05 27.16 17.63
N TYR A 305 19.34 26.86 17.67
CA TYR A 305 19.89 25.64 18.23
C TYR A 305 21.03 25.97 19.18
N ILE A 306 21.14 25.16 20.22
CA ILE A 306 22.29 25.17 21.12
C ILE A 306 22.89 23.77 21.18
N SER A 307 24.22 23.70 21.28
CA SER A 307 24.95 22.45 21.43
C SER A 307 25.62 22.41 22.81
N ILE A 308 25.52 21.28 23.48
CA ILE A 308 26.17 20.99 24.77
C ILE A 308 26.99 19.69 24.65
N PRO A 309 27.97 19.43 25.52
CA PRO A 309 28.62 18.13 25.60
C PRO A 309 27.57 17.05 25.86
N HIS A 310 27.67 15.94 25.13
CA HIS A 310 26.80 14.80 25.37
C HIS A 310 27.10 14.18 26.75
N TRP A 311 26.07 13.76 27.49
CA TRP A 311 26.25 13.17 28.82
C TRP A 311 26.97 11.81 28.76
N ASN A 312 26.72 11.03 27.70
CA ASN A 312 27.58 9.92 27.31
C ASN A 312 28.91 10.42 26.71
N LYS A 313 30.01 10.16 27.43
CA LYS A 313 31.38 10.60 27.08
C LYS A 313 31.89 10.10 25.72
N ASN A 314 31.26 9.08 25.14
CA ASN A 314 31.65 8.51 23.85
C ASN A 314 30.96 9.20 22.65
N LYS A 315 30.11 10.19 22.90
CA LYS A 315 29.40 10.98 21.88
C LYS A 315 29.88 12.43 21.92
N ASP A 316 29.82 13.13 20.79
CA ASP A 316 30.34 14.50 20.64
C ASP A 316 29.45 15.53 21.37
N LEU A 317 28.59 16.22 20.61
CA LEU A 317 27.73 17.27 21.09
C LEU A 317 26.27 16.86 20.91
N TYR A 318 25.46 17.14 21.93
CA TYR A 318 24.01 17.08 21.82
C TYR A 318 23.49 18.46 21.39
N THR A 319 22.86 18.52 20.21
CA THR A 319 22.26 19.74 19.67
C THR A 319 20.74 19.69 19.83
N THR A 320 20.16 20.74 20.41
CA THR A 320 18.73 20.83 20.69
C THR A 320 18.19 22.19 20.29
N SER A 321 16.97 22.23 19.76
CA SER A 321 16.29 23.48 19.42
C SER A 321 15.86 24.22 20.68
N VAL A 322 15.78 25.54 20.58
CA VAL A 322 15.30 26.44 21.62
C VAL A 322 14.42 27.53 21.01
N SER A 323 13.61 28.17 21.85
CA SER A 323 12.92 29.38 21.43
C SER A 323 13.90 30.52 21.15
N ALA A 324 13.51 31.49 20.32
CA ALA A 324 14.32 32.68 20.07
C ALA A 324 14.66 33.44 21.36
N ALA A 325 13.70 33.54 22.29
CA ALA A 325 13.89 34.22 23.57
C ALA A 325 14.87 33.50 24.49
N GLU A 326 14.89 32.17 24.52
CA GLU A 326 15.92 31.41 25.24
C GLU A 326 17.28 31.56 24.57
N PHE A 327 17.34 31.49 23.24
CA PHE A 327 18.58 31.62 22.49
C PHE A 327 19.27 32.96 22.73
N GLU A 328 18.54 34.07 22.77
CA GLU A 328 19.12 35.40 23.05
C GLU A 328 19.61 35.53 24.50
N ARG A 329 18.95 34.86 25.45
CA ARG A 329 19.34 34.88 26.86
C ARG A 329 20.57 34.02 27.16
N VAL A 330 20.74 32.92 26.43
CA VAL A 330 21.85 31.98 26.61
C VAL A 330 23.13 32.52 25.97
N LYS A 331 24.23 32.55 26.71
CA LYS A 331 25.57 32.79 26.18
C LYS A 331 26.32 31.46 26.07
N GLU A 332 27.31 31.38 25.18
CA GLU A 332 28.25 30.27 25.22
C GLU A 332 28.95 30.27 26.58
N GLY A 333 29.07 29.09 27.20
CA GLY A 333 29.50 28.91 28.59
C GLY A 333 28.38 28.94 29.63
N SER A 334 27.16 29.37 29.29
CA SER A 334 26.00 29.30 30.19
C SER A 334 25.71 27.86 30.60
N ALA A 335 25.30 27.66 31.84
CA ALA A 335 24.93 26.34 32.36
C ALA A 335 23.49 25.98 31.98
N ILE A 336 23.28 24.73 31.61
CA ILE A 336 21.97 24.13 31.36
C ILE A 336 21.82 22.94 32.27
N GLU A 337 20.64 22.82 32.87
CA GLU A 337 20.24 21.67 33.64
C GLU A 337 19.38 20.76 32.76
N LEU A 338 19.83 19.53 32.57
CA LEU A 338 19.06 18.47 31.95
C LEU A 338 18.58 17.51 33.03
N THR A 339 17.29 17.21 33.02
CA THR A 339 16.71 16.11 33.80
C THR A 339 16.62 14.89 32.90
N LEU A 340 17.51 13.93 33.14
CA LEU A 340 17.59 12.66 32.43
C LEU A 340 16.86 11.57 33.20
N ARG A 341 16.37 10.57 32.48
CA ARG A 341 15.92 9.29 33.03
C ARG A 341 16.52 8.14 32.24
N SER A 342 16.61 6.97 32.85
CA SER A 342 17.27 5.81 32.26
C SER A 342 16.42 5.11 31.19
N GLY A 343 15.12 5.38 31.12
CA GLY A 343 14.18 4.68 30.25
C GLY A 343 13.83 3.29 30.78
N TYR A 344 12.60 2.85 30.53
CA TYR A 344 12.16 1.51 30.91
C TYR A 344 12.96 0.40 30.20
N LEU A 345 13.35 0.64 28.95
CA LEU A 345 14.13 -0.30 28.14
C LEU A 345 15.64 -0.03 28.21
N GLY A 346 16.06 0.92 29.04
CA GLY A 346 17.46 1.32 29.19
C GLY A 346 17.94 2.34 28.14
N TYR A 347 17.05 2.90 27.32
CA TYR A 347 17.37 4.04 26.47
C TYR A 347 17.13 5.34 27.25
N GLU A 348 18.19 6.10 27.48
CA GLU A 348 18.10 7.33 28.26
C GLU A 348 17.29 8.42 27.53
N TRP A 349 16.51 9.17 28.29
CA TRP A 349 15.67 10.23 27.74
C TRP A 349 15.63 11.51 28.58
N ILE A 350 15.40 12.63 27.89
CA ILE A 350 15.34 13.96 28.52
C ILE A 350 13.90 14.26 28.90
N GLU A 351 13.60 14.23 30.20
CA GLU A 351 12.29 14.61 30.74
C GLU A 351 12.09 16.13 30.62
N ASN A 352 13.08 16.89 31.10
CA ASN A 352 13.03 18.34 31.15
C ASN A 352 14.39 18.97 30.82
N LYS A 353 14.34 20.18 30.27
CA LYS A 353 15.49 21.00 29.93
C LYS A 353 15.23 22.40 30.46
N GLU A 354 16.01 22.80 31.46
CA GLU A 354 15.91 24.14 32.05
C GLU A 354 17.21 24.90 31.84
N VAL A 355 17.08 26.10 31.29
CA VAL A 355 18.21 27.02 31.12
C VAL A 355 18.43 27.76 32.43
N ILE A 356 19.57 27.52 33.07
CA ILE A 356 19.95 28.23 34.29
C ILE A 356 20.75 29.47 33.88
N ILE A 357 20.11 30.63 33.92
CA ILE A 357 20.76 31.92 33.74
C ILE A 357 21.34 32.32 35.10
N LYS A 358 22.64 32.10 35.28
CA LYS A 358 23.42 32.63 36.41
C LYS A 358 24.22 33.85 36.00
#